data_AF-A0A0G2EY72-F1
#
_entry.id   AF-A0A0G2EY72-F1
#
_cell.length_a   1.000
_cell.length_b   1.000
_cell.length_c   1.000
_cell.angle_alpha   90.00
_cell.angle_beta   90.00
_cell.angle_gamma   90.00
#
_symmetry.space_group_name_H-M   'P 1'
#
loop_
_entity.id
_entity.type
_entity.pdbx_description
1 polymer ?
#
loop_
_entity_poly.entity_id
_entity_poly.type
_entity_poly.pdbx_seq_one_letter_code
_entity_poly.pdbx_strand_id
1 'polypeptide(L)'
;MFASLSYLTSHHTYLPPAPLESDPFSYTQPQNPTPEEIAAAETTLRPYRPDSPETFAASQWELANDLVLKELQIEDLIKGLPGVGRTEEEQEQRIRELEKELREVEEQRKKKRKEVRKLVKKVDAVVMEVAGKGIRGGAPVSCKR
;
A
#
# COMPACT_ATOMS: atom_id res chain seq x y z
N MET A 1 5.75 10.46 14.14
CA MET A 1 5.70 11.22 15.41
C MET A 1 6.83 10.88 16.39
N PHE A 2 7.04 9.61 16.80
CA PHE A 2 8.09 9.30 17.79
C PHE A 2 9.51 9.73 17.36
N ALA A 3 9.85 9.56 16.09
CA ALA A 3 11.16 9.95 15.56
C ALA A 3 11.42 11.47 15.62
N SER A 4 10.41 12.31 15.32
CA SER A 4 10.56 13.77 15.40
C SER A 4 10.74 14.23 16.85
N LEU A 5 9.94 13.69 17.78
CA LEU A 5 10.11 13.95 19.21
C LEU A 5 11.49 13.52 19.71
N SER A 6 11.96 12.32 19.31
CA SER A 6 13.29 11.85 19.68
C SER A 6 14.40 12.74 19.11
N TYR A 7 14.25 13.25 17.88
CA TYR A 7 15.23 14.15 17.29
C TYR A 7 15.29 15.48 18.04
N LEU A 8 14.14 16.08 18.35
CA LEU A 8 14.08 17.34 19.11
C LEU A 8 14.72 17.22 20.49
N THR A 9 14.46 16.14 21.21
CA THR A 9 15.02 15.91 22.55
C THR A 9 16.54 15.69 22.51
N SER A 10 17.05 14.98 21.50
CA SER A 10 18.48 14.66 21.42
C SER A 10 19.34 15.78 20.82
N HIS A 11 18.76 16.65 19.98
CA HIS A 11 19.51 17.64 19.19
C HIS A 11 19.23 19.11 19.54
N HIS A 12 18.39 19.41 20.55
CA HIS A 12 18.11 20.80 20.92
C HIS A 12 19.38 21.55 21.34
N THR A 13 19.48 22.81 20.93
CA THR A 13 20.54 23.71 21.41
C THR A 13 20.27 24.11 22.86
N TYR A 14 21.25 23.95 23.75
CA TYR A 14 21.16 24.46 25.12
C TYR A 14 21.08 25.99 25.10
N LEU A 15 19.95 26.54 25.52
CA LEU A 15 19.80 27.98 25.76
C LEU A 15 19.98 28.21 27.26
N PRO A 16 21.07 28.84 27.72
CA PRO A 16 21.19 29.17 29.13
C PRO A 16 20.07 30.13 29.53
N PRO A 17 19.49 29.99 30.74
CA PRO A 17 18.52 30.95 31.23
C PRO A 17 19.15 32.35 31.26
N ALA A 18 18.34 33.38 30.98
CA ALA A 18 18.80 34.76 31.14
C ALA A 18 19.30 34.96 32.57
N PRO A 19 20.48 35.57 32.78
CA PRO A 19 21.02 35.77 34.13
C PRO A 19 20.04 36.65 34.92
N LEU A 20 19.46 36.06 35.97
CA LEU A 20 18.69 36.80 36.96
C LEU A 20 19.68 37.39 37.96
N GLU A 21 19.55 38.69 38.23
CA GLU A 21 20.48 39.47 39.07
C GLU A 21 20.53 39.01 40.55
N SER A 22 19.64 38.09 40.96
CA SER A 22 19.50 37.61 42.34
C SER A 22 20.02 36.18 42.60
N ASP A 23 20.53 35.46 41.60
CA ASP A 23 20.81 34.02 41.77
C ASP A 23 22.30 33.71 42.01
N PRO A 24 22.71 33.29 43.23
CA PRO A 24 24.12 33.00 43.57
C PRO A 24 24.67 31.71 42.95
N PHE A 25 23.89 30.97 42.16
CA PHE A 25 24.26 29.67 41.59
C PHE A 25 24.55 29.68 40.08
N SER A 26 24.56 30.85 39.43
CA SER A 26 24.68 30.94 37.96
C SER A 26 26.06 30.54 37.39
N TYR A 27 27.06 30.22 38.22
CA TYR A 27 28.40 29.82 37.78
C TYR A 27 28.87 28.52 38.46
N THR A 28 28.14 27.42 38.27
CA THR A 28 28.69 26.11 38.61
C THR A 28 29.17 25.43 37.34
N GLN A 29 30.48 25.27 37.20
CA GLN A 29 31.12 24.49 36.13
C GLN A 29 30.53 23.06 36.03
N PRO A 30 30.59 22.42 34.85
CA PRO A 30 30.14 21.03 34.72
C PRO A 30 30.96 20.13 35.66
N GLN A 31 30.28 19.55 36.65
CA GLN A 31 30.85 18.46 37.43
C GLN A 31 30.82 17.20 36.55
N ASN A 32 31.95 16.52 36.42
CA ASN A 32 32.02 15.23 35.74
C ASN A 32 31.05 14.25 36.42
N PRO A 33 30.19 13.54 35.66
CA PRO A 33 29.20 12.64 36.24
C PRO A 33 29.90 11.50 37.00
N THR A 34 29.35 11.14 38.15
CA THR A 34 29.80 9.98 38.92
C THR A 34 29.45 8.69 38.18
N PRO A 35 30.25 7.61 38.32
CA PRO A 35 30.01 6.34 37.60
C PRO A 35 28.63 5.73 37.82
N GLU A 36 27.95 6.08 38.91
CA GLU A 36 26.61 5.58 39.27
C GLU A 36 25.49 6.24 38.44
N GLU A 37 25.65 7.48 37.97
CA GLU A 37 24.67 8.15 37.09
C GLU A 37 24.77 7.68 35.63
N ILE A 38 25.95 7.22 35.20
CA ILE A 38 26.20 6.73 33.84
C ILE A 38 25.48 5.40 33.60
N ALA A 39 25.44 4.52 34.61
CA ALA A 39 24.81 3.20 34.50
C ALA A 39 23.26 3.25 34.48
N ALA A 40 22.65 4.26 35.08
CA ALA A 40 21.19 4.43 35.08
C ALA A 40 20.66 5.08 33.79
N ALA A 41 21.49 5.83 33.07
CA ALA A 41 21.14 6.54 31.82
C ALA A 41 21.16 5.64 30.56
N GLU A 42 21.83 4.49 30.64
CA GLU A 42 22.23 3.70 29.45
C GLU A 42 21.09 2.88 28.81
N THR A 43 19.93 2.77 29.46
CA THR A 43 18.78 2.00 28.93
C THR A 43 17.77 2.86 28.12
N THR A 44 17.81 4.20 28.20
CA THR A 44 16.79 5.05 27.54
C THR A 44 17.26 6.36 26.93
N LEU A 45 18.52 6.77 27.10
CA LEU A 45 19.00 8.07 26.60
C LEU A 45 19.89 7.89 25.37
N ARG A 46 19.37 8.31 24.22
CA ARG A 46 20.24 8.62 23.07
C ARG A 46 21.24 9.69 23.50
N PRO A 47 22.52 9.59 23.09
CA PRO A 47 23.53 10.56 23.48
C PRO A 47 23.12 11.96 23.03
N TYR A 48 23.12 12.91 23.96
CA TYR A 48 22.84 14.32 23.70
C TYR A 48 23.88 14.85 22.71
N ARG A 49 23.43 15.27 21.52
CA ARG A 49 24.30 15.75 20.44
C ARG A 49 23.66 17.00 19.84
N PRO A 50 23.94 18.19 20.39
CA PRO A 50 23.35 19.42 19.88
C PRO A 50 23.84 19.68 18.45
N ASP A 51 22.90 19.97 17.55
CA ASP A 51 23.20 20.44 16.21
C ASP A 51 23.42 21.97 16.24
N SER A 52 23.95 22.54 15.16
CA SER A 52 24.00 24.00 15.02
C SER A 52 22.58 24.57 15.01
N PRO A 53 22.35 25.81 15.50
CA PRO A 53 21.01 26.39 15.55
C PRO A 53 20.36 26.50 14.16
N GLU A 54 21.15 26.75 13.12
CA GLU A 54 20.69 26.79 11.72
C GLU A 54 20.23 25.42 11.23
N THR A 55 21.06 24.38 11.46
CA THR A 55 20.74 23.00 11.07
C THR A 55 19.51 22.49 11.83
N PHE A 56 19.42 22.77 13.13
CA PHE A 56 18.29 22.35 13.96
C PHE A 56 16.98 23.00 13.50
N ALA A 57 17.00 24.30 13.18
CA ALA A 57 15.84 25.01 12.66
C ALA A 57 15.41 24.48 11.27
N ALA A 58 16.36 24.17 10.39
CA ALA A 58 16.08 23.57 9.08
C ALA A 58 15.44 22.17 9.24
N SER A 59 16.02 21.32 10.08
CA SER A 59 15.48 19.98 10.37
C SER A 59 14.09 20.05 11.02
N GLN A 60 13.83 21.01 11.91
CA GLN A 60 12.50 21.22 12.47
C GLN A 60 11.46 21.51 11.39
N TRP A 61 11.81 22.35 10.43
CA TRP A 61 10.92 22.72 9.35
C TRP A 61 10.66 21.55 8.40
N GLU A 62 11.70 20.76 8.07
CA GLU A 62 11.55 19.53 7.28
C GLU A 62 10.64 18.52 7.98
N LEU A 63 10.86 18.27 9.27
CA LEU A 63 10.04 17.36 10.08
C LEU A 63 8.59 17.83 10.18
N ALA A 64 8.35 19.13 10.34
CA ALA A 64 7.01 19.70 10.37
C ALA A 64 6.31 19.57 9.01
N ASN A 65 7.02 19.83 7.92
CA ASN A 65 6.48 19.68 6.57
C ASN A 65 6.15 18.22 6.24
N ASP A 66 7.01 17.27 6.61
CA ASP A 66 6.71 15.84 6.44
C ASP A 66 5.45 15.45 7.21
N LEU A 67 5.29 15.89 8.47
CA LEU A 67 4.07 15.62 9.22
C LEU A 67 2.82 16.14 8.50
N VAL A 68 2.83 17.39 8.04
CA VAL A 68 1.70 17.97 7.30
C VAL A 68 1.41 17.20 6.01
N LEU A 69 2.44 16.88 5.23
CA LEU A 69 2.29 16.10 4.00
C LEU A 69 1.75 14.69 4.28
N LYS A 70 2.17 14.07 5.38
CA LYS A 70 1.68 12.75 5.79
C LYS A 70 0.23 12.79 6.25
N GLU A 71 -0.19 13.84 6.96
CA GLU A 71 -1.61 14.03 7.30
C GLU A 71 -2.46 14.19 6.03
N LEU A 72 -2.02 14.97 5.06
CA LEU A 72 -2.72 15.08 3.76
C LEU A 72 -2.79 13.74 3.03
N GLN A 73 -1.70 12.97 3.02
CA GLN A 73 -1.71 11.62 2.44
C GLN A 73 -2.71 10.70 3.15
N ILE A 74 -2.81 10.78 4.48
CA ILE A 74 -3.78 10.01 5.26
C ILE A 74 -5.21 10.44 4.90
N GLU A 75 -5.49 11.74 4.81
CA GLU A 75 -6.81 12.21 4.38
C GLU A 75 -7.20 11.71 2.99
N ASP A 76 -6.28 11.76 2.05
CA ASP A 76 -6.51 11.29 0.69
C ASP A 76 -6.78 9.78 0.66
N LEU A 77 -6.04 9.01 1.47
CA LEU A 77 -6.30 7.58 1.65
C LEU A 77 -7.68 7.32 2.26
N ILE A 78 -8.08 8.09 3.28
CA ILE A 78 -9.40 7.98 3.91
C ILE A 78 -10.50 8.27 2.88
N LYS A 79 -10.37 9.34 2.09
CA LYS A 79 -11.31 9.69 1.01
C LYS A 79 -11.35 8.61 -0.08
N GLY A 80 -10.23 7.93 -0.31
CA GLY A 80 -10.10 6.84 -1.27
C GLY A 80 -10.58 5.47 -0.79
N LEU A 81 -10.96 5.31 0.49
CA LEU A 81 -11.40 4.01 1.01
C LEU A 81 -12.67 3.52 0.29
N PRO A 82 -12.65 2.33 -0.33
CA PRO A 82 -13.82 1.81 -1.03
C PRO A 82 -14.94 1.52 -0.02
N GLY A 83 -16.13 2.04 -0.29
CA GLY A 83 -17.28 1.88 0.60
C GLY A 83 -17.35 2.93 1.73
N VAL A 84 -16.44 3.90 1.80
CA VAL A 84 -16.58 5.04 2.72
C VAL A 84 -17.87 5.81 2.43
N GLY A 85 -18.63 6.13 3.48
CA GLY A 85 -19.91 6.84 3.37
C GLY A 85 -21.13 5.97 3.01
N ARG A 86 -20.98 4.63 2.92
CA ARG A 86 -22.11 3.70 2.79
C ARG A 86 -22.35 2.97 4.10
N THR A 87 -23.60 2.59 4.35
CA THR A 87 -23.94 1.74 5.50
C THR A 87 -23.63 0.28 5.20
N GLU A 88 -23.50 -0.53 6.26
CA GLU A 88 -23.30 -1.98 6.13
C GLU A 88 -24.48 -2.64 5.40
N GLU A 89 -25.71 -2.21 5.68
CA GLU A 89 -26.92 -2.72 5.02
C GLU A 89 -26.91 -2.45 3.51
N GLU A 90 -26.54 -1.24 3.08
CA GLU A 90 -26.41 -0.90 1.66
C GLU A 90 -25.31 -1.73 0.99
N GLN A 91 -24.20 -1.96 1.69
CA GLN A 91 -23.10 -2.78 1.19
C GLN A 91 -23.52 -4.25 1.05
N GLU A 92 -24.27 -4.78 2.01
CA GLU A 92 -24.79 -6.14 1.98
C GLU A 92 -25.84 -6.34 0.88
N GLN A 93 -26.77 -5.39 0.73
CA GLN A 93 -27.75 -5.41 -0.36
C GLN A 93 -27.05 -5.44 -1.72
N ARG A 94 -26.03 -4.60 -1.90
CA ARG A 94 -25.25 -4.57 -3.14
C ARG A 94 -24.50 -5.89 -3.40
N ILE A 95 -24.01 -6.56 -2.36
CA ILE A 95 -23.41 -7.89 -2.51
C ILE A 95 -24.46 -8.89 -3.02
N ARG A 96 -25.66 -8.90 -2.43
CA ARG A 96 -26.75 -9.81 -2.82
C ARG A 96 -27.21 -9.57 -4.27
N GLU A 97 -27.28 -8.31 -4.69
CA GLU A 97 -27.58 -7.93 -6.08
C GLU A 97 -26.51 -8.44 -7.05
N LEU A 98 -25.23 -8.17 -6.75
CA LEU A 98 -24.11 -8.63 -7.56
C LEU A 98 -24.06 -10.16 -7.66
N GLU A 99 -24.36 -10.88 -6.59
CA GLU A 99 -24.46 -12.34 -6.62
C GLU A 99 -25.57 -12.85 -7.55
N LYS A 100 -26.69 -12.12 -7.62
CA LYS A 100 -27.80 -12.47 -8.52
C LYS A 100 -27.39 -12.21 -9.97
N GLU A 101 -26.83 -11.04 -10.26
CA GLU A 101 -26.31 -10.70 -11.60
C GLU A 101 -25.26 -11.71 -12.06
N LEU A 102 -24.33 -12.10 -11.17
CA LEU A 102 -23.31 -13.10 -11.46
C LEU A 102 -23.93 -14.45 -11.85
N ARG A 103 -24.93 -14.91 -11.12
CA ARG A 103 -25.65 -16.16 -11.44
C ARG A 103 -26.32 -16.09 -12.81
N GLU A 104 -26.97 -14.99 -13.14
CA GLU A 104 -27.62 -14.79 -14.43
C GLU A 104 -26.61 -14.80 -15.59
N VAL A 105 -25.50 -14.07 -15.44
CA VAL A 105 -24.42 -14.03 -16.44
C VAL A 105 -23.78 -15.41 -16.61
N GLU A 106 -23.59 -16.17 -15.53
CA GLU A 106 -23.08 -17.54 -15.61
C GLU A 106 -24.02 -18.49 -16.35
N GLU A 107 -25.33 -18.39 -16.11
CA GLU A 107 -26.32 -19.18 -16.85
C GLU A 107 -26.29 -18.86 -18.34
N GLN A 108 -26.24 -17.58 -18.70
CA GLN A 108 -26.11 -17.15 -20.08
C GLN A 108 -24.83 -17.70 -20.71
N ARG A 109 -23.69 -17.60 -20.01
CA ARG A 109 -22.40 -18.19 -20.44
C ARG A 109 -22.53 -19.70 -20.66
N LYS A 110 -23.22 -20.43 -19.78
CA LYS A 110 -23.46 -21.89 -19.91
C LYS A 110 -24.33 -22.18 -21.14
N LYS A 111 -25.40 -21.42 -21.37
CA LYS A 111 -26.29 -21.57 -22.55
C LYS A 111 -25.53 -21.31 -23.84
N LYS A 112 -24.79 -20.21 -23.94
CA LYS A 112 -23.94 -19.88 -25.10
C LYS A 112 -22.87 -20.94 -25.35
N ARG A 113 -22.21 -21.46 -24.32
CA ARG A 113 -21.26 -22.58 -24.48
C ARG A 113 -21.92 -23.83 -25.05
N LYS A 114 -23.16 -24.14 -24.67
CA LYS A 114 -23.91 -25.28 -25.25
C LYS A 114 -24.23 -25.03 -26.73
N GLU A 115 -24.66 -23.82 -27.10
CA GLU A 115 -24.91 -23.44 -28.50
C GLU A 115 -23.65 -23.55 -29.35
N VAL A 116 -22.52 -23.00 -28.87
CA VAL A 116 -21.22 -23.09 -29.54
C VAL A 116 -20.83 -24.55 -29.75
N ARG A 117 -20.93 -25.42 -28.73
CA ARG A 117 -20.64 -26.85 -28.88
C ARG A 117 -21.51 -27.54 -29.93
N LYS A 118 -22.79 -27.16 -30.03
CA LYS A 118 -23.69 -27.70 -31.06
C LYS A 118 -23.28 -27.23 -32.46
N LEU A 119 -22.92 -25.96 -32.61
CA LEU A 119 -22.47 -25.39 -33.88
C LEU A 119 -21.15 -26.02 -34.33
N VAL A 120 -20.19 -26.18 -33.42
CA VAL A 120 -18.91 -26.86 -33.70
C VAL A 120 -19.16 -28.28 -34.21
N LYS A 121 -20.01 -29.07 -33.53
CA LYS A 121 -20.37 -30.42 -34.01
C LYS A 121 -20.99 -30.44 -35.41
N LYS A 122 -21.81 -29.44 -35.75
CA LYS A 122 -22.40 -29.32 -37.09
C LYS A 122 -21.34 -29.01 -38.14
N VAL A 123 -20.43 -28.08 -37.83
CA VAL A 123 -19.31 -27.74 -38.71
C VAL A 123 -18.39 -28.95 -38.88
N ASP A 124 -18.04 -29.65 -37.81
CA ASP A 124 -17.23 -30.87 -37.86
C ASP A 124 -17.86 -31.94 -38.76
N ALA A 125 -19.19 -32.14 -38.66
CA ALA A 125 -19.89 -33.10 -39.51
C ALA A 125 -19.81 -32.74 -41.00
N VAL A 126 -19.99 -31.45 -41.35
CA VAL A 126 -19.86 -30.97 -42.74
C VAL A 126 -18.43 -31.13 -43.23
N VAL A 127 -17.44 -30.77 -42.42
CA VAL A 127 -16.01 -30.92 -42.77
C VAL A 127 -15.67 -32.39 -43.02
N MET A 128 -16.14 -33.31 -42.17
CA MET A 128 -15.93 -34.74 -42.34
C MET A 128 -16.64 -35.29 -43.60
N GLU A 129 -17.83 -34.81 -43.93
CA GLU A 129 -18.52 -35.20 -45.16
C GLU A 129 -17.76 -34.75 -46.42
N VAL A 130 -17.32 -33.48 -46.45
CA VAL A 130 -16.54 -32.92 -47.57
C VAL A 130 -15.21 -33.66 -47.72
N ALA A 131 -14.49 -33.89 -46.62
CA ALA A 131 -13.25 -34.67 -46.62
C ALA A 131 -13.49 -36.12 -47.10
N GLY A 132 -14.57 -36.77 -46.65
CA GLY A 132 -14.93 -38.13 -47.04
C GLY A 132 -15.46 -38.26 -48.48
N LYS A 133 -15.97 -37.18 -49.10
CA LYS A 133 -16.30 -37.12 -50.53
C LYS A 133 -15.07 -36.86 -51.40
N GLY A 134 -14.13 -36.04 -50.94
CA GLY A 134 -12.84 -35.83 -51.63
C GLY A 134 -12.02 -37.12 -51.80
N ILE A 135 -12.12 -38.05 -50.85
CA ILE A 135 -11.41 -39.35 -50.90
C ILE A 135 -12.11 -40.36 -51.83
N ARG A 136 -13.43 -40.26 -52.04
CA ARG A 136 -14.21 -41.21 -52.87
C ARG A 136 -14.29 -40.83 -54.36
N GLY A 137 -13.78 -39.67 -54.75
CA GLY A 137 -13.67 -39.25 -56.16
C GLY A 137 -12.36 -39.66 -56.86
N GLY A 138 -11.40 -40.26 -56.13
CA GLY A 138 -10.15 -40.74 -56.69
C GLY A 138 -10.34 -42.09 -57.40
N ALA A 139 -10.47 -42.05 -58.73
CA ALA A 139 -10.42 -43.25 -59.58
C ALA A 139 -9.16 -44.10 -59.29
N PRO A 140 -9.23 -45.44 -59.36
CA PRO A 140 -8.05 -46.28 -59.17
C PRO A 140 -7.02 -45.98 -60.26
N VAL A 141 -5.84 -45.53 -59.85
CA VAL A 141 -4.70 -45.33 -60.74
C VAL A 141 -4.25 -46.69 -61.26
N SER A 142 -4.57 -46.96 -62.53
CA SER A 142 -4.11 -48.12 -63.27
C SER A 142 -2.60 -48.02 -63.50
N CYS A 143 -1.81 -48.71 -62.67
CA CYS A 143 -0.41 -48.99 -62.96
C CYS A 143 -0.34 -50.10 -64.02
N LYS A 144 -0.13 -49.72 -65.29
CA LYS A 144 0.41 -50.65 -66.30
C LYS A 144 1.94 -50.72 -66.14
N ARG A 145 2.44 -51.96 -66.13
CA ARG A 145 3.85 -52.35 -66.13
C ARG A 145 4.56 -51.92 -67.41
#